data_AF-K5W8X3-F1
#
_entry.id   AF-K5W8X3-F1
#
_cell.length_a   1.000
_cell.length_b   1.000
_cell.length_c   1.000
_cell.angle_alpha   90.00
_cell.angle_beta   90.00
_cell.angle_gamma   90.00
#
_symmetry.space_group_name_H-M   'P 1'
#
loop_
_entity.id
_entity.type
_entity.pdbx_description
1 polymer ?
#
loop_
_entity_poly.entity_id
_entity_poly.type
_entity_poly.pdbx_seq_one_letter_code
_entity_poly.pdbx_strand_id
1 'polypeptide(L)'
;MVGFLSFVTLAIALAAPATAFPAHGSLAGLSRQELDDAMSGFGEYTRPPPPPGPLEYGGVKLVNDAEHPFIAPGEGDIRGPCPALNTLANHGYISRNGIESPSNIVRGAMEGFNMNNDLSKFTCYAAFMVNGNLITDLVSIGEKSPKTGPDPKEQPMATIGGLNTHNVFEGDSSMTRADFYDGGDVESFNETLFQG
;
A
#
# COMPACT_ATOMS: atom_id res chain seq x y z
N MET A 1 1.37 -24.30 -51.71
CA MET A 1 0.05 -23.79 -51.33
C MET A 1 0.00 -23.69 -49.81
N VAL A 2 0.22 -22.50 -49.24
CA VAL A 2 -0.09 -22.27 -47.82
C VAL A 2 -1.61 -22.28 -47.74
N GLY A 3 -2.17 -23.35 -47.18
CA GLY A 3 -3.59 -23.63 -47.21
C GLY A 3 -4.38 -22.64 -46.35
N PHE A 4 -5.63 -22.42 -46.72
CA PHE A 4 -6.61 -21.63 -45.96
C PHE A 4 -6.59 -21.95 -44.45
N LEU A 5 -6.33 -23.23 -44.09
CA LEU A 5 -6.15 -23.67 -42.70
C LEU A 5 -5.05 -22.91 -41.94
N SER A 6 -3.90 -22.63 -42.57
CA SER A 6 -2.79 -21.91 -41.92
C SER A 6 -3.10 -20.44 -41.66
N PHE A 7 -3.95 -19.83 -42.49
CA PHE A 7 -4.44 -18.47 -42.25
C PHE A 7 -5.45 -18.43 -41.11
N VAL A 8 -6.32 -19.44 -41.01
CA VAL A 8 -7.30 -19.54 -39.92
C VAL A 8 -6.61 -19.80 -38.58
N THR A 9 -5.62 -20.69 -38.51
CA THR A 9 -4.87 -20.92 -37.26
C THR A 9 -4.06 -19.69 -36.84
N LEU A 10 -3.45 -18.97 -37.79
CA LEU A 10 -2.75 -17.72 -37.48
C LEU A 10 -3.71 -16.62 -37.00
N ALA A 11 -4.89 -16.49 -37.62
CA ALA A 11 -5.90 -15.52 -37.21
C ALA A 11 -6.46 -15.83 -35.81
N ILE A 12 -6.70 -17.10 -35.49
CA ILE A 12 -7.15 -17.52 -34.14
C ILE A 12 -6.04 -17.28 -33.12
N ALA A 13 -4.77 -17.61 -33.45
CA ALA A 13 -3.63 -17.40 -32.55
C ALA A 13 -3.36 -15.91 -32.27
N LEU A 14 -3.64 -15.01 -33.23
CA LEU A 14 -3.51 -13.56 -33.06
C LEU A 14 -4.74 -12.91 -32.38
N ALA A 15 -5.93 -13.50 -32.51
CA ALA A 15 -7.14 -13.00 -31.85
C ALA A 15 -7.27 -13.47 -30.39
N ALA A 16 -6.77 -14.66 -30.05
CA ALA A 16 -6.80 -15.21 -28.69
C ALA A 16 -6.13 -14.36 -27.60
N PRO A 17 -4.99 -13.67 -27.82
CA PRO A 17 -4.41 -12.81 -26.77
C PRO A 17 -5.28 -11.58 -26.46
N ALA A 18 -6.12 -11.12 -27.41
CA ALA A 18 -7.00 -9.96 -27.21
C ALA A 18 -8.24 -10.29 -26.37
N THR A 19 -8.61 -11.56 -26.24
CA THR A 19 -9.72 -12.02 -25.37
C THR A 19 -9.22 -12.58 -24.04
N ALA A 20 -7.97 -13.04 -23.97
CA ALA A 20 -7.35 -13.56 -22.75
C ALA A 20 -7.05 -12.47 -21.72
N PHE A 21 -6.77 -11.25 -22.18
CA PHE A 21 -6.68 -10.06 -21.35
C PHE A 21 -7.64 -9.03 -21.93
N PRO A 22 -8.79 -8.74 -21.29
CA PRO A 22 -9.57 -7.58 -21.71
C PRO A 22 -8.62 -6.38 -21.70
N ALA A 23 -8.43 -5.76 -22.87
CA ALA A 23 -7.62 -4.57 -22.97
C ALA A 23 -8.34 -3.46 -22.20
N HIS A 24 -8.03 -3.33 -20.92
CA HIS A 24 -8.43 -2.16 -20.15
C HIS A 24 -7.79 -0.95 -20.83
N GLY A 25 -8.62 -0.05 -21.36
CA GLY A 25 -8.15 1.17 -21.98
C GLY A 25 -7.26 1.93 -21.00
N SER A 26 -6.15 2.49 -21.50
CA SER A 26 -5.29 3.32 -20.66
C SER A 26 -6.10 4.49 -20.11
N LEU A 27 -6.07 4.67 -18.78
CA LEU A 27 -6.60 5.88 -18.15
C LEU A 27 -5.69 7.09 -18.37
N ALA A 28 -4.49 6.89 -18.92
CA ALA A 28 -3.55 7.96 -19.17
C ALA A 28 -4.07 8.90 -20.27
N GLY A 29 -4.05 10.21 -19.99
CA GLY A 29 -4.47 11.25 -20.94
C GLY A 29 -5.96 11.59 -20.88
N LEU A 30 -6.76 10.86 -20.10
CA LEU A 30 -8.13 11.25 -19.81
C LEU A 30 -8.16 12.55 -18.99
N SER A 31 -9.17 13.38 -19.25
CA SER A 31 -9.51 14.50 -18.38
C SER A 31 -9.96 13.99 -17.01
N ARG A 32 -9.92 14.84 -16.00
CA ARG A 32 -10.37 14.46 -14.65
C ARG A 32 -11.83 14.00 -14.63
N GLN A 33 -12.68 14.62 -15.45
CA GLN A 33 -14.08 14.25 -15.53
C GLN A 33 -14.27 12.86 -16.14
N GLU A 34 -13.53 12.54 -17.21
CA GLU A 34 -13.57 11.20 -17.84
C GLU A 34 -13.03 10.11 -16.91
N LEU A 35 -12.01 10.43 -16.10
CA LEU A 35 -11.53 9.55 -15.04
C LEU A 35 -12.60 9.32 -13.98
N ASP A 36 -13.22 10.38 -13.46
CA ASP A 36 -14.27 10.28 -12.44
C ASP A 36 -15.48 9.47 -12.97
N ASP A 37 -15.86 9.67 -14.23
CA ASP A 37 -16.91 8.90 -14.90
C ASP A 37 -16.52 7.41 -15.07
N ALA A 38 -15.28 7.13 -15.47
CA ALA A 38 -14.78 5.76 -15.58
C ALA A 38 -14.70 5.05 -14.22
N MET A 39 -14.39 5.79 -13.15
CA MET A 39 -14.30 5.26 -11.79
C MET A 39 -15.67 5.06 -11.13
N SER A 40 -16.73 5.74 -11.61
CA SER A 40 -18.09 5.65 -11.06
C SER A 40 -18.68 4.23 -11.04
N GLY A 41 -18.17 3.35 -11.91
CA GLY A 41 -18.57 1.93 -11.98
C GLY A 41 -18.03 1.06 -10.83
N PHE A 42 -17.00 1.53 -10.09
CA PHE A 42 -16.39 0.78 -8.98
C PHE A 42 -17.12 0.94 -7.64
N GLY A 43 -18.18 1.76 -7.58
CA GLY A 43 -18.90 2.07 -6.35
C GLY A 43 -18.27 3.24 -5.59
N GLU A 44 -18.15 3.11 -4.27
CA GLU A 44 -17.55 4.15 -3.43
C GLU A 44 -16.04 4.20 -3.68
N TYR A 45 -15.59 5.28 -4.33
CA TYR A 45 -14.20 5.58 -4.63
C TYR A 45 -13.76 6.85 -3.89
N THR A 46 -12.53 6.83 -3.37
CA THR A 46 -11.92 7.99 -2.72
C THR A 46 -10.91 8.62 -3.65
N ARG A 47 -11.11 9.90 -3.95
CA ARG A 47 -10.15 10.69 -4.71
C ARG A 47 -8.95 11.04 -3.83
N PRO A 48 -7.73 10.54 -4.12
CA PRO A 48 -6.57 10.85 -3.31
C PRO A 48 -6.18 12.33 -3.45
N PRO A 49 -5.75 12.99 -2.37
CA PRO A 49 -5.14 14.31 -2.46
C PRO A 49 -3.76 14.21 -3.15
N PRO A 50 -3.21 15.33 -3.65
CA PRO A 50 -1.82 15.33 -4.12
C PRO A 50 -0.86 14.94 -2.98
N PRO A 51 0.26 14.25 -3.29
CA PRO A 51 1.27 13.93 -2.29
C PRO A 51 1.74 15.18 -1.53
N PRO A 52 1.86 15.15 -0.19
CA PRO A 52 2.30 16.31 0.59
C PRO A 52 3.65 16.87 0.12
N GLY A 53 3.77 18.20 0.13
CA GLY A 53 5.05 18.89 -0.07
C GLY A 53 6.00 18.69 1.12
N PRO A 54 7.23 19.22 1.05
CA PRO A 54 8.13 19.27 2.19
C PRO A 54 7.51 20.04 3.37
N LEU A 55 7.96 19.76 4.59
CA LEU A 55 7.57 20.54 5.76
C LEU A 55 7.97 22.01 5.60
N GLU A 56 7.10 22.92 6.05
CA GLU A 56 7.46 24.33 6.16
C GLU A 56 8.60 24.55 7.16
N TYR A 57 8.60 23.76 8.26
CA TYR A 57 9.66 23.73 9.25
C TYR A 57 10.21 22.30 9.41
N GLY A 58 11.39 22.03 8.84
CA GLY A 58 12.12 20.76 8.96
C GLY A 58 13.20 20.76 10.06
N GLY A 59 13.12 21.68 11.03
CA GLY A 59 14.06 21.74 12.15
C GLY A 59 13.72 20.75 13.27
N VAL A 60 14.62 20.63 14.25
CA VAL A 60 14.38 19.79 15.44
C VAL A 60 13.24 20.38 16.27
N LYS A 61 12.29 19.54 16.63
CA LYS A 61 11.18 19.85 17.55
C LYS A 61 10.91 18.66 18.47
N LEU A 62 10.23 18.89 19.58
CA LEU A 62 9.71 17.79 20.41
C LEU A 62 8.60 17.08 19.63
N VAL A 63 8.72 15.76 19.46
CA VAL A 63 7.76 14.91 18.73
C VAL A 63 7.01 13.93 19.64
N ASN A 64 7.49 13.77 20.87
CA ASN A 64 6.73 13.09 21.93
C ASN A 64 6.21 14.17 22.87
N ASP A 65 5.13 14.82 22.44
CA ASP A 65 4.49 15.94 23.13
C ASP A 65 3.10 15.56 23.64
N ALA A 66 2.37 16.54 24.18
CA ALA A 66 1.03 16.31 24.72
C ALA A 66 -0.03 16.00 23.64
N GLU A 67 0.22 16.36 22.38
CA GLU A 67 -0.68 16.04 21.25
C GLU A 67 -0.40 14.65 20.69
N HIS A 68 0.84 14.16 20.83
CA HIS A 68 1.29 12.87 20.35
C HIS A 68 1.75 11.92 21.48
N PRO A 69 0.93 11.69 22.53
CA PRO A 69 1.31 10.77 23.60
C PRO A 69 1.34 9.34 23.08
N PHE A 70 2.24 8.55 23.64
CA PHE A 70 2.21 7.10 23.43
C PHE A 70 0.91 6.52 23.99
N ILE A 71 0.24 5.72 23.17
CA ILE A 71 -0.86 4.85 23.57
C ILE A 71 -0.60 3.49 22.94
N ALA A 72 -0.59 2.45 23.77
CA ALA A 72 -0.46 1.08 23.31
C ALA A 72 -1.63 0.72 22.36
N PRO A 73 -1.40 -0.12 21.32
CA PRO A 73 -2.46 -0.55 20.42
C PRO A 73 -3.56 -1.27 21.22
N GLY A 74 -4.81 -0.90 20.95
CA GLY A 74 -5.99 -1.54 21.53
C GLY A 74 -6.43 -2.77 20.75
N GLU A 75 -7.56 -3.34 21.16
CA GLU A 75 -8.17 -4.46 20.45
C GLU A 75 -8.57 -4.06 19.02
N GLY A 76 -8.05 -4.78 18.03
CA GLY A 76 -8.32 -4.53 16.61
C GLY A 76 -7.51 -3.39 15.97
N ASP A 77 -6.58 -2.78 16.70
CA ASP A 77 -5.57 -1.89 16.12
C ASP A 77 -4.45 -2.73 15.49
N ILE A 78 -4.06 -2.38 14.27
CA ILE A 78 -3.10 -3.17 13.48
C ILE A 78 -1.70 -2.57 13.56
N ARG A 79 -0.70 -3.41 13.75
CA ARG A 79 0.73 -3.08 13.62
C ARG A 79 1.34 -4.06 12.61
N GLY A 80 2.57 -3.81 12.21
CA GLY A 80 3.21 -4.61 11.15
C GLY A 80 4.73 -4.67 11.25
N PRO A 81 5.41 -5.05 10.15
CA PRO A 81 6.86 -5.23 10.13
C PRO A 81 7.63 -3.91 10.30
N CYS A 82 7.01 -2.76 10.03
CA CYS A 82 7.68 -1.47 10.05
C CYS A 82 7.63 -0.81 11.44
N PRO A 83 8.75 -0.75 12.20
CA PRO A 83 8.76 -0.13 13.52
C PRO A 83 8.45 1.37 13.48
N ALA A 84 8.79 2.06 12.40
CA ALA A 84 8.50 3.48 12.23
C ALA A 84 6.99 3.73 12.16
N LEU A 85 6.26 3.03 11.28
CA LEU A 85 4.80 3.17 11.17
C LEU A 85 4.09 2.74 12.45
N ASN A 86 4.57 1.67 13.10
CA ASN A 86 4.03 1.24 14.39
C ASN A 86 4.15 2.34 15.44
N THR A 87 5.28 3.03 15.47
CA THR A 87 5.52 4.15 16.39
C THR A 87 4.64 5.35 16.06
N LEU A 88 4.52 5.73 14.78
CA LEU A 88 3.64 6.83 14.35
C LEU A 88 2.18 6.56 14.71
N ALA A 89 1.70 5.32 14.54
CA ALA A 89 0.35 4.93 14.96
C ALA A 89 0.19 4.95 16.49
N ASN A 90 1.18 4.44 17.22
CA ASN A 90 1.18 4.49 18.70
C ASN A 90 1.26 5.91 19.26
N HIS A 91 1.74 6.88 18.49
CA HIS A 91 1.81 8.30 18.87
C HIS A 91 0.73 9.16 18.22
N GLY A 92 -0.11 8.62 17.35
CA GLY A 92 -1.21 9.36 16.71
C GLY A 92 -0.78 10.32 15.60
N TYR A 93 0.45 10.20 15.07
CA TYR A 93 0.87 10.90 13.85
C TYR A 93 0.15 10.38 12.60
N ILE A 94 -0.21 9.09 12.64
CA ILE A 94 -1.15 8.44 11.72
C ILE A 94 -2.27 7.79 12.55
N SER A 95 -3.31 7.32 11.86
CA SER A 95 -4.45 6.64 12.48
C SER A 95 -4.01 5.49 13.39
N ARG A 96 -4.42 5.57 14.67
CA ARG A 96 -4.00 4.62 15.72
C ARG A 96 -4.42 3.18 15.45
N ASN A 97 -5.46 3.00 14.63
CA ASN A 97 -5.97 1.69 14.20
C ASN A 97 -5.09 0.98 13.16
N GLY A 98 -4.06 1.63 12.62
CA GLY A 98 -3.16 1.04 11.62
C GLY A 98 -3.71 1.02 10.19
N ILE A 99 -4.82 1.69 9.91
CA ILE A 99 -5.38 1.85 8.56
C ILE A 99 -5.27 3.32 8.18
N GLU A 100 -4.55 3.63 7.10
CA GLU A 100 -4.25 5.02 6.78
C GLU A 100 -4.15 5.28 5.27
N SER A 101 -4.35 6.54 4.88
CA SER A 101 -4.07 7.02 3.52
C SER A 101 -2.58 7.26 3.29
N PRO A 102 -2.08 7.07 2.05
CA PRO A 102 -0.68 7.35 1.72
C PRO A 102 -0.25 8.78 2.03
N SER A 103 -1.14 9.75 1.79
CA SER A 103 -0.87 11.16 2.04
C SER A 103 -0.60 11.45 3.53
N ASN A 104 -1.38 10.84 4.42
CA ASN A 104 -1.18 10.96 5.86
C ASN A 104 0.06 10.20 6.34
N ILE A 105 0.38 9.06 5.75
CA ILE A 105 1.64 8.34 6.06
C ILE A 105 2.85 9.20 5.70
N VAL A 106 2.88 9.79 4.49
CA VAL A 106 3.97 10.70 4.07
C VAL A 106 4.11 11.87 5.03
N ARG A 107 2.98 12.51 5.39
CA ARG A 107 2.98 13.61 6.37
C ARG A 107 3.47 13.15 7.75
N GLY A 108 2.96 12.04 8.26
CA GLY A 108 3.34 11.50 9.57
C GLY A 108 4.83 11.14 9.65
N ALA A 109 5.39 10.54 8.60
CA ALA A 109 6.82 10.22 8.52
C ALA A 109 7.70 11.47 8.57
N MET A 110 7.29 12.55 7.88
CA MET A 110 7.99 13.83 7.96
C MET A 110 7.80 14.47 9.34
N GLU A 111 6.57 14.56 9.85
CA GLU A 111 6.27 15.28 11.09
C GLU A 111 6.84 14.60 12.35
N GLY A 112 6.79 13.28 12.41
CA GLY A 112 7.25 12.50 13.57
C GLY A 112 8.73 12.12 13.53
N PHE A 113 9.33 11.98 12.33
CA PHE A 113 10.72 11.51 12.19
C PHE A 113 11.62 12.39 11.31
N ASN A 114 11.09 13.49 10.76
CA ASN A 114 11.82 14.34 9.82
C ASN A 114 12.40 13.57 8.63
N MET A 115 11.69 12.51 8.20
CA MET A 115 12.07 11.73 7.02
C MET A 115 12.02 12.64 5.79
N ASN A 116 13.03 12.57 4.92
CA ASN A 116 13.05 13.40 3.71
C ASN A 116 11.77 13.19 2.86
N ASN A 117 11.25 14.27 2.26
CA ASN A 117 9.97 14.23 1.52
C ASN A 117 9.99 13.26 0.33
N ASP A 118 11.07 13.24 -0.46
CA ASP A 118 11.17 12.35 -1.63
C ASP A 118 11.25 10.88 -1.20
N LEU A 119 12.03 10.60 -0.15
CA LEU A 119 12.11 9.25 0.43
C LEU A 119 10.76 8.82 1.01
N SER A 120 10.08 9.70 1.75
CA SER A 120 8.76 9.43 2.33
C SER A 120 7.74 9.09 1.24
N LYS A 121 7.70 9.89 0.15
CA LYS A 121 6.83 9.64 -1.01
C LYS A 121 7.16 8.32 -1.68
N PHE A 122 8.43 8.11 -2.03
CA PHE A 122 8.84 6.92 -2.75
C PHE A 122 8.48 5.65 -1.99
N THR A 123 8.91 5.55 -0.72
CA THR A 123 8.67 4.37 0.11
C THR A 123 7.17 4.15 0.34
N CYS A 124 6.40 5.21 0.66
CA CYS A 124 4.98 5.08 0.93
C CYS A 124 4.19 4.66 -0.31
N TYR A 125 4.36 5.35 -1.45
CA TYR A 125 3.60 5.03 -2.66
C TYR A 125 4.05 3.70 -3.29
N ALA A 126 5.32 3.31 -3.18
CA ALA A 126 5.77 1.97 -3.59
C ALA A 126 5.05 0.87 -2.79
N ALA A 127 5.00 1.00 -1.46
CA ALA A 127 4.28 0.05 -0.62
C ALA A 127 2.76 0.07 -0.88
N PHE A 128 2.18 1.25 -1.06
CA PHE A 128 0.75 1.43 -1.32
C PHE A 128 0.31 0.77 -2.62
N MET A 129 1.09 0.91 -3.70
CA MET A 129 0.73 0.32 -5.01
C MET A 129 0.60 -1.21 -4.98
N VAL A 130 1.37 -1.89 -4.12
CA VAL A 130 1.39 -3.35 -4.06
C VAL A 130 0.58 -3.94 -2.90
N ASN A 131 0.32 -3.17 -1.83
CA ASN A 131 -0.37 -3.64 -0.63
C ASN A 131 -1.72 -2.95 -0.33
N GLY A 132 -1.95 -1.77 -0.90
CA GLY A 132 -3.08 -0.91 -0.57
C GLY A 132 -4.27 -1.08 -1.51
N ASN A 133 -5.41 -0.56 -1.07
CA ASN A 133 -6.60 -0.48 -1.90
C ASN A 133 -6.60 0.86 -2.66
N LEU A 134 -6.30 0.78 -3.96
CA LEU A 134 -6.23 1.93 -4.86
C LEU A 134 -7.59 2.61 -5.10
N ILE A 135 -8.70 1.95 -4.77
CA ILE A 135 -10.06 2.50 -4.94
C ILE A 135 -10.45 3.34 -3.72
N THR A 136 -10.11 2.89 -2.51
CA THR A 136 -10.51 3.58 -1.27
C THR A 136 -9.45 4.53 -0.72
N ASP A 137 -8.24 4.55 -1.31
CA ASP A 137 -7.07 5.29 -0.85
C ASP A 137 -6.61 4.90 0.56
N LEU A 138 -6.70 3.60 0.89
CA LEU A 138 -6.37 3.08 2.22
C LEU A 138 -5.41 1.89 2.16
N VAL A 139 -4.50 1.82 3.12
CA VAL A 139 -3.59 0.69 3.34
C VAL A 139 -3.52 0.33 4.81
N SER A 140 -3.40 -0.96 5.07
CA SER A 140 -3.06 -1.48 6.40
C SER A 140 -1.55 -1.48 6.59
N ILE A 141 -1.07 -0.95 7.72
CA ILE A 141 0.35 -0.98 8.08
C ILE A 141 0.82 -2.37 8.54
N GLY A 142 -0.07 -3.36 8.55
CA GLY A 142 0.18 -4.74 8.97
C GLY A 142 -0.63 -5.75 8.15
N GLU A 143 -1.41 -6.60 8.82
CA GLU A 143 -2.21 -7.65 8.18
C GLU A 143 -3.35 -7.14 7.28
N LYS A 144 -3.89 -8.04 6.44
CA LYS A 144 -5.05 -7.75 5.58
C LYS A 144 -6.24 -7.39 6.45
N SER A 145 -6.93 -6.31 6.09
CA SER A 145 -8.07 -5.82 6.87
C SER A 145 -9.24 -5.43 5.98
N PRO A 146 -10.49 -5.79 6.33
CA PRO A 146 -11.67 -5.29 5.63
C PRO A 146 -11.85 -3.76 5.79
N LYS A 147 -11.12 -3.14 6.73
CA LYS A 147 -11.13 -1.69 6.96
C LYS A 147 -10.51 -0.89 5.80
N THR A 148 -9.76 -1.53 4.89
CA THR A 148 -9.31 -0.90 3.64
C THR A 148 -10.39 -0.93 2.54
N GLY A 149 -11.58 -1.46 2.82
CA GLY A 149 -12.69 -1.53 1.87
C GLY A 149 -12.72 -2.83 1.05
N PRO A 150 -13.69 -2.95 0.12
CA PRO A 150 -13.86 -4.16 -0.67
C PRO A 150 -12.71 -4.36 -1.67
N ASP A 151 -12.26 -5.60 -1.80
CA ASP A 151 -11.29 -5.97 -2.83
C ASP A 151 -11.92 -5.88 -4.24
N PRO A 152 -11.16 -5.47 -5.26
CA PRO A 152 -11.63 -5.38 -6.64
C PRO A 152 -11.88 -6.78 -7.21
N LYS A 153 -13.16 -7.12 -7.39
CA LYS A 153 -13.62 -8.45 -7.84
C LYS A 153 -13.04 -8.90 -9.18
N GLU A 154 -12.72 -7.96 -10.06
CA GLU A 154 -12.20 -8.23 -11.40
C GLU A 154 -10.66 -8.33 -11.45
N GLN A 155 -9.97 -8.10 -10.32
CA GLN A 155 -8.51 -8.15 -10.24
C GLN A 155 -8.04 -9.15 -9.17
N PRO A 156 -8.15 -10.47 -9.43
CA PRO A 156 -7.83 -11.50 -8.45
C PRO A 156 -6.34 -11.53 -8.04
N MET A 157 -5.46 -10.87 -8.79
CA MET A 157 -4.04 -10.75 -8.49
C MET A 157 -3.72 -9.59 -7.53
N ALA A 158 -4.65 -8.65 -7.32
CA ALA A 158 -4.49 -7.57 -6.36
C ALA A 158 -4.88 -8.07 -4.96
N THR A 159 -3.89 -8.45 -4.16
CA THR A 159 -4.11 -9.10 -2.85
C THR A 159 -4.63 -8.13 -1.79
N ILE A 160 -4.21 -6.86 -1.84
CA ILE A 160 -4.56 -5.81 -0.85
C ILE A 160 -4.34 -6.35 0.57
N GLY A 161 -3.18 -6.94 0.78
CA GLY A 161 -2.89 -7.73 1.99
C GLY A 161 -2.31 -6.91 3.13
N GLY A 162 -2.09 -5.60 2.95
CA GLY A 162 -1.34 -4.79 3.92
C GLY A 162 0.15 -5.13 3.95
N LEU A 163 0.92 -4.44 4.79
CA LEU A 163 2.38 -4.58 4.83
C LEU A 163 2.88 -5.94 5.33
N ASN A 164 2.06 -6.80 5.93
CA ASN A 164 2.46 -8.18 6.26
C ASN A 164 2.54 -9.08 5.02
N THR A 165 2.13 -8.60 3.83
CA THR A 165 2.19 -9.39 2.61
C THR A 165 3.65 -9.62 2.20
N HIS A 166 4.07 -10.87 2.30
CA HIS A 166 5.41 -11.29 1.92
C HIS A 166 5.66 -11.21 0.40
N ASN A 167 6.91 -10.98 0.01
CA ASN A 167 7.40 -10.93 -1.37
C ASN A 167 6.85 -9.78 -2.26
N VAL A 168 6.21 -8.77 -1.67
CA VAL A 168 5.83 -7.55 -2.40
C VAL A 168 6.53 -6.30 -1.84
N PHE A 169 6.65 -6.19 -0.52
CA PHE A 169 7.39 -5.14 0.15
C PHE A 169 8.08 -5.67 1.41
N GLU A 170 7.35 -6.42 2.24
CA GLU A 170 7.94 -7.26 3.29
C GLU A 170 8.77 -8.38 2.65
N GLY A 171 9.87 -8.76 3.31
CA GLY A 171 10.81 -9.74 2.80
C GLY A 171 11.77 -10.26 3.88
N ASP A 172 12.51 -11.30 3.49
CA ASP A 172 13.41 -12.06 4.36
C ASP A 172 14.64 -11.25 4.82
N SER A 173 15.33 -11.78 5.83
CA SER A 173 16.50 -11.17 6.49
C SER A 173 16.17 -9.87 7.21
N SER A 174 14.98 -9.78 7.80
CA SER A 174 14.59 -8.68 8.66
C SER A 174 15.41 -8.66 9.95
N MET A 175 15.82 -7.47 10.41
CA MET A 175 16.68 -7.35 11.61
C MET A 175 16.00 -7.80 12.91
N THR A 176 14.66 -7.70 13.00
CA THR A 176 13.92 -7.94 14.25
C THR A 176 12.63 -8.72 14.05
N ARG A 177 12.35 -9.22 12.84
CA ARG A 177 11.17 -10.01 12.44
C ARG A 177 11.66 -11.31 11.83
N ALA A 178 10.93 -12.39 12.06
CA ALA A 178 11.32 -13.69 11.52
C ALA A 178 10.94 -13.79 10.04
N ASP A 179 11.71 -14.59 9.29
CA ASP A 179 11.50 -14.80 7.86
C ASP A 179 10.26 -15.65 7.59
N PHE A 180 9.50 -15.28 6.55
CA PHE A 180 8.26 -15.97 6.19
C PHE A 180 8.52 -17.43 5.76
N TYR A 181 9.62 -17.65 5.02
CA TYR A 181 9.96 -18.97 4.47
C TYR A 181 10.11 -20.06 5.55
N ASP A 182 10.63 -19.68 6.72
CA ASP A 182 10.81 -20.58 7.86
C ASP A 182 9.52 -20.77 8.69
N GLY A 183 8.38 -20.27 8.18
CA GLY A 183 7.11 -20.23 8.92
C GLY A 183 7.13 -19.19 10.05
N GLY A 184 8.00 -18.19 9.94
CA GLY A 184 8.18 -17.14 10.94
C GLY A 184 7.04 -16.12 10.94
N ASP A 185 6.88 -15.47 12.09
CA ASP A 185 6.01 -14.30 12.25
C ASP A 185 6.72 -13.06 11.72
N VAL A 186 6.23 -12.54 10.59
CA VAL A 186 6.78 -11.36 9.88
C VAL A 186 6.35 -10.04 10.50
N GLU A 187 5.38 -10.02 11.41
CA GLU A 187 4.87 -8.80 12.04
C GLU A 187 5.54 -8.55 13.39
N SER A 188 5.55 -9.59 14.22
CA SER A 188 5.91 -9.46 15.62
C SER A 188 7.39 -9.15 15.81
N PHE A 189 7.66 -8.34 16.83
CA PHE A 189 9.03 -8.14 17.29
C PHE A 189 9.61 -9.44 17.85
N ASN A 190 10.84 -9.76 17.45
CA ASN A 190 11.59 -10.91 17.90
C ASN A 190 12.81 -10.46 18.72
N GLU A 191 12.77 -10.73 20.03
CA GLU A 191 13.85 -10.37 20.97
C GLU A 191 15.17 -11.07 20.64
N THR A 192 15.14 -12.33 20.23
CA THR A 192 16.36 -13.08 19.88
C THR A 192 17.08 -12.41 18.71
N LEU A 193 16.35 -12.04 17.66
CA LEU A 193 16.94 -11.33 16.51
C LEU A 193 17.44 -9.93 16.90
N PHE A 194 16.73 -9.25 17.79
CA PHE A 194 17.14 -7.93 18.28
C PHE A 194 18.47 -7.95 19.05
N GLN A 195 18.73 -9.02 19.81
CA GLN A 195 19.95 -9.16 20.60
C GLN A 195 21.20 -9.55 19.78
N GLY A 196 21.01 -10.09 18.57
CA GLY A 196 22.09 -10.57 17.70
C GLY A 196 22.69 -11.89 18.15
#